data_AF-A0A1S8CTA1-F1
#
_entry.id   AF-A0A1S8CTA1-F1
#
_cell.length_a   1.000
_cell.length_b   1.000
_cell.length_c   1.000
_cell.angle_alpha   90.00
_cell.angle_beta   90.00
_cell.angle_gamma   90.00
#
_symmetry.space_group_name_H-M   'P 1'
#
loop_
_entity.id
_entity.type
_entity.pdbx_description
1 polymer ?
#
loop_
_entity_poly.entity_id
_entity_poly.type
_entity_poly.pdbx_seq_one_letter_code
_entity_poly.pdbx_strand_id
1 'polypeptide(L)' 'MIAPNERLSPQQTRRVGYFVFHQDRWWLVNESLPDLMDVSSKAQIAIGSKIELADGKQILLSREEGGRLLVVQMVECT' A
#
# COMPACT_ATOMS: atom_id res chain seq x y z
N MET A 1 -5.59 -24.27 24.70
CA MET A 1 -5.64 -22.89 24.20
C MET A 1 -4.64 -22.77 23.06
N ILE A 2 -5.10 -22.63 21.82
CA ILE A 2 -4.22 -22.44 20.65
C ILE A 2 -4.19 -20.93 20.42
N ALA A 3 -3.13 -20.27 20.88
CA ALA A 3 -2.85 -18.88 20.51
C ALA A 3 -2.02 -18.92 19.21
N PRO A 4 -2.33 -18.10 18.19
CA PRO A 4 -1.50 -18.01 17.00
C PRO A 4 -0.07 -17.64 17.41
N ASN A 5 0.91 -18.45 17.00
CA ASN A 5 2.32 -18.28 17.33
C ASN A 5 3.00 -17.34 16.32
N GLU A 6 2.38 -16.17 16.08
CA GLU A 6 2.93 -15.14 15.20
C GLU A 6 4.12 -14.47 15.91
N ARG A 7 5.33 -14.91 15.56
CA ARG A 7 6.58 -14.30 16.05
C ARG A 7 6.92 -13.08 15.19
N LEU A 8 6.20 -11.97 15.39
CA LEU A 8 6.52 -10.70 14.76
C LEU A 8 7.70 -10.04 15.48
N SER A 9 8.73 -9.66 14.73
CA SER A 9 9.80 -8.81 15.27
C SER A 9 9.30 -7.37 15.49
N PRO A 10 9.92 -6.58 16.38
CA PRO A 10 9.57 -5.17 16.54
C PRO A 10 9.70 -4.34 15.25
N GLN A 11 10.49 -4.80 14.28
CA GLN A 11 10.60 -4.17 12.97
C GLN A 11 9.37 -4.44 12.09
N GLN A 12 8.80 -5.64 12.18
CA GLN A 12 7.62 -6.03 11.39
C GLN A 12 6.33 -5.36 11.88
N THR A 13 6.31 -4.84 13.11
CA THR A 13 5.17 -4.08 13.64
C THR A 13 5.23 -2.59 13.29
N ARG A 14 6.32 -2.13 12.65
CA ARG A 14 6.41 -0.75 12.17
C ARG A 14 5.57 -0.58 10.92
N ARG A 15 4.80 0.51 10.91
CA ARG A 15 4.06 0.91 9.71
C ARG A 15 5.02 1.23 8.57
N VAL A 16 4.67 0.75 7.38
CA VAL A 16 5.41 0.99 6.13
C VAL A 16 4.62 1.89 5.16
N GLY A 17 3.33 2.02 5.42
CA GLY A 17 2.38 2.86 4.72
C GLY A 17 0.99 2.61 5.29
N TYR A 18 0.04 3.48 4.97
CA TYR A 18 -1.33 3.34 5.46
C TYR A 18 -2.33 3.91 4.46
N PHE A 19 -3.56 3.42 4.56
CA PHE A 19 -4.69 3.94 3.82
C PHE A 19 -5.42 5.00 4.64
N VAL A 20 -5.80 6.10 3.99
CA VAL A 20 -6.57 7.16 4.64
C VAL A 20 -7.60 7.72 3.66
N PHE A 21 -8.82 7.91 4.15
CA PHE A 21 -9.84 8.68 3.45
C PHE A 21 -9.73 10.15 3.86
N HIS A 22 -9.43 11.02 2.90
CA HIS A 22 -9.26 12.44 3.15
C HIS A 22 -9.64 13.25 1.92
N GLN A 23 -10.47 14.28 2.11
CA GLN A 23 -11.01 15.13 1.04
C GLN A 23 -11.71 14.30 -0.05
N ASP A 24 -12.65 13.45 0.38
CA ASP A 24 -13.48 12.60 -0.48
C ASP A 24 -12.70 11.65 -1.40
N ARG A 25 -11.44 11.35 -1.03
CA ARG A 25 -10.53 10.50 -1.80
C ARG A 25 -9.82 9.54 -0.88
N TRP A 26 -9.65 8.31 -1.34
CA TRP A 26 -8.79 7.33 -0.68
C TRP A 26 -7.34 7.53 -1.12
N TRP A 27 -6.44 7.48 -0.15
CA TRP A 27 -5.00 7.65 -0.36
C TRP A 27 -4.25 6.46 0.24
N LEU A 28 -3.21 6.01 -0.46
CA LEU A 28 -2.11 5.25 0.13
C LEU A 28 -0.95 6.21 0.39
N VAL A 29 -0.61 6.40 1.66
CA VAL A 29 0.54 7.19 2.09
C VAL A 29 1.74 6.27 2.26
N ASN A 30 2.86 6.64 1.64
CA ASN A 30 4.11 5.88 1.72
C ASN A 30 4.96 6.38 2.89
N GLU A 31 5.24 5.52 3.87
CA GLU A 31 6.12 5.87 4.99
C GLU A 31 7.47 5.18 4.96
N SER A 32 7.60 4.01 4.30
CA SER A 32 8.89 3.32 4.21
C SER A 32 9.00 2.28 3.08
N LEU A 33 8.18 2.37 2.02
CA LEU A 33 8.27 1.48 0.86
C LEU A 33 9.15 2.14 -0.22
N PRO A 34 10.40 1.68 -0.42
CA PRO A 34 11.34 2.34 -1.35
C PRO A 34 10.95 2.18 -2.82
N ASP A 35 10.30 1.06 -3.15
CA ASP A 35 9.97 0.66 -4.52
C ASP A 35 8.51 0.90 -4.89
N LEU A 36 7.77 1.66 -4.07
CA LEU A 36 6.36 1.91 -4.33
C LEU A 36 6.20 2.63 -5.66
N MET A 37 5.42 2.05 -6.57
CA MET A 37 5.29 2.54 -7.94
C MET A 37 3.87 2.40 -8.47
N ASP A 38 3.42 3.43 -9.19
CA ASP A 38 2.21 3.36 -10.02
C ASP A 38 2.54 2.63 -11.31
N VAL A 39 1.88 1.51 -11.57
CA VAL A 39 2.20 0.67 -12.73
C VAL A 39 1.81 1.34 -14.03
N SER A 40 0.71 2.10 -14.05
CA SER A 40 0.19 2.73 -15.26
C SER A 40 1.09 3.86 -15.74
N SER A 41 1.52 4.74 -14.83
CA SER A 41 2.41 5.87 -15.15
C SER A 41 3.90 5.52 -15.07
N LYS A 42 4.23 4.36 -14.47
CA LYS A 42 5.60 3.96 -14.08
C LYS A 42 6.27 4.97 -13.16
N ALA A 43 5.49 5.83 -12.50
CA ALA A 43 5.99 6.82 -11.57
C ALA A 43 6.27 6.18 -10.21
N GLN A 44 7.42 6.48 -9.64
CA GLN A 44 7.76 6.08 -8.27
C GLN A 44 7.11 7.03 -7.27
N ILE A 45 6.54 6.48 -6.20
CA ILE A 45 5.94 7.23 -5.10
C ILE A 45 7.00 7.31 -4.00
N ALA A 46 7.61 8.48 -3.85
CA ALA A 46 8.64 8.71 -2.82
C ALA A 46 8.09 8.48 -1.40
N ILE A 47 9.00 8.16 -0.47
CA ILE A 47 8.69 8.11 0.97
C ILE A 47 8.26 9.51 1.43
N GLY A 48 7.16 9.59 2.18
CA GLY A 48 6.50 10.83 2.58
C GLY A 48 5.45 11.35 1.60
N SER A 49 5.38 10.77 0.39
CA SER A 49 4.35 11.09 -0.61
C SER A 49 3.15 10.14 -0.51
N LYS A 50 2.12 10.43 -1.30
CA LYS A 50 0.91 9.63 -1.36
C LYS A 50 0.42 9.43 -2.80
N ILE A 51 -0.34 8.38 -3.00
CA ILE A 51 -1.04 8.09 -4.26
C ILE A 51 -2.52 7.87 -3.99
N GLU A 52 -3.36 8.37 -4.89
CA GLU A 52 -4.79 8.15 -4.84
C GLU A 52 -5.13 6.69 -5.18
N LEU A 53 -6.09 6.14 -4.45
CA LEU A 53 -6.72 4.86 -4.74
C LEU A 53 -7.99 5.11 -5.54
N ALA A 54 -7.85 5.05 -6.86
CA ALA A 54 -8.98 5.04 -7.79
C ALA A 54 -9.33 3.61 -8.21
N ASP A 55 -10.54 3.38 -8.70
CA ASP A 55 -10.93 2.06 -9.20
C ASP A 55 -9.99 1.59 -10.33
N GLY A 56 -9.64 0.30 -10.30
CA GLY A 56 -8.69 -0.31 -11.24
C GLY A 56 -7.23 0.11 -11.07
N LYS A 57 -6.89 0.97 -10.09
CA LYS A 57 -5.52 1.44 -9.88
C LYS A 57 -4.59 0.26 -9.56
N GLN A 58 -3.44 0.22 -10.24
CA GLN A 58 -2.40 -0.79 -10.02
C GLN A 58 -1.16 -0.18 -9.39
N ILE A 59 -0.72 -0.74 -8.26
CA ILE A 59 0.39 -0.22 -7.46
C ILE A 59 1.35 -1.36 -7.13
N LEU A 60 2.60 -1.26 -7.56
CA LEU A 60 3.66 -2.19 -7.20
C LEU A 60 4.24 -1.80 -5.85
N LEU A 61 4.26 -2.73 -4.88
CA LEU A 61 4.76 -2.46 -3.52
C LEU A 61 6.27 -2.71 -3.37
N SER A 62 6.81 -3.65 -4.15
CA SER A 62 8.25 -3.96 -4.22
C SER A 62 8.60 -4.52 -5.60
N ARG A 63 9.81 -4.23 -6.07
CA ARG A 63 10.38 -4.79 -7.31
C ARG A 63 11.18 -6.07 -7.08
N GLU A 64 11.39 -6.45 -5.83
CA GLU A 64 12.11 -7.67 -5.46
C GLU A 64 11.32 -8.93 -5.86
N GLU A 65 12.00 -10.07 -5.96
CA GLU A 65 11.32 -11.35 -6.16
C GLU A 65 10.34 -11.64 -5.02
N GLY A 66 9.10 -11.98 -5.36
CA GLY A 66 8.00 -12.09 -4.39
C GLY A 66 7.36 -10.76 -4.01
N GLY A 67 7.75 -9.65 -4.67
CA GLY A 67 7.08 -8.36 -4.60
C GLY A 67 5.60 -8.47 -4.95
N ARG A 68 4.78 -7.66 -4.28
CA ARG A 68 3.32 -7.70 -4.44
C ARG A 68 2.83 -6.58 -5.34
N LEU A 69 1.90 -6.93 -6.23
CA LEU A 69 1.10 -5.99 -7.00
C LEU A 69 -0.27 -5.83 -6.33
N LEU A 70 -0.66 -4.60 -6.06
CA LEU A 70 -1.95 -4.24 -5.51
C LEU A 70 -2.85 -3.76 -6.65
N VAL A 71 -4.06 -4.30 -6.74
CA VAL A 71 -5.12 -3.83 -7.65
C VAL A 71 -6.26 -3.28 -6.81
N VAL A 72 -6.62 -2.02 -7.01
CA VAL A 72 -7.69 -1.36 -6.27
C VAL A 72 -9.02 -1.67 -6.94
N GLN A 73 -9.99 -2.13 -6.14
CA GLN A 73 -11.38 -2.25 -6.53
C GLN A 73 -12.20 -1.41 -5.56
N MET A 74 -12.86 -0.37 -6.08
CA MET A 74 -13.77 0.45 -5.31
C MET A 74 -15.15 -0.20 -5.29
N VAL A 75 -15.80 -0.20 -4.13
CA VAL A 75 -17.18 -0.69 -3.98
C VAL A 75 -18.05 0.49 -3.57
N GLU A 76 -19.01 0.82 -4.42
CA GLU A 76 -20.04 1.79 -4.10
C GLU A 76 -21.22 1.08 -3.43
N CYS A 77 -21.73 1.66 -2.35
CA CYS A 77 -22.98 1.22 -1.75
C CYS A 77 -24.11 1.95 -2.47
N THR A 78 -24.76 1.27 -3.42
CA THR A 78 -25.98 1.74 -4.09
C THR A 78 -27.22 1.47 -3.25
#